data_AF-A0A3G9JDN3-F1
#
_entry.id   AF-A0A3G9JDN3-F1
#
_cell.length_a   1.000
_cell.length_b   1.000
_cell.length_c   1.000
_cell.angle_alpha   90.00
_cell.angle_beta   90.00
_cell.angle_gamma   90.00
#
_symmetry.space_group_name_H-M   'P 1'
#
loop_
_entity.id
_entity.type
_entity.pdbx_description
1 polymer ?
#
loop_
_entity_poly.entity_id
_entity_poly.type
_entity_poly.pdbx_seq_one_letter_code
_entity_poly.pdbx_strand_id
1 'polypeptide(L)' 'MDIDVSAIFQIAGIGIVIAMIHTVLKQMGKEDMAHWVTLIGFVVVLFMVVRMLNELFQEIKTIFLFQ' A
#
# COMPACT_ATOMS: atom_id res chain seq x y z
N MET A 1 -17.00 15.97 9.95
CA MET A 1 -15.81 16.00 9.09
C MET A 1 -14.99 14.80 9.48
N ASP A 2 -15.43 13.62 9.04
CA ASP A 2 -14.64 12.41 9.22
C ASP A 2 -13.41 12.59 8.34
N ILE A 3 -12.25 12.65 8.96
CA ILE A 3 -11.00 12.51 8.22
C ILE A 3 -11.07 11.10 7.66
N ASP A 4 -11.13 10.96 6.34
CA ASP A 4 -11.21 9.67 5.67
C ASP A 4 -9.87 8.93 5.84
N VAL A 5 -9.68 8.36 7.03
CA VAL A 5 -8.47 7.65 7.46
C VAL A 5 -8.47 6.20 6.95
N SER A 6 -9.50 5.80 6.21
CA SER A 6 -9.68 4.45 5.68
C SER A 6 -8.45 3.97 4.91
N ALA A 7 -7.90 4.82 4.03
CA ALA A 7 -6.69 4.53 3.26
C ALA A 7 -5.46 4.33 4.16
N ILE A 8 -5.30 5.17 5.19
CA ILE A 8 -4.17 5.08 6.15
C ILE A 8 -4.27 3.77 6.94
N PHE A 9 -5.46 3.42 7.43
CA PHE A 9 -5.71 2.17 8.14
C PHE A 9 -5.46 0.95 7.25
N GLN A 10 -5.87 1.00 5.98
CA GLN A 10 -5.64 -0.08 5.04
C GLN A 10 -4.14 -0.31 4.79
N ILE A 11 -3.37 0.77 4.56
CA ILE A 11 -1.92 0.69 4.39
C ILE A 11 -1.24 0.17 5.67
N ALA A 12 -1.64 0.67 6.84
CA ALA A 12 -1.11 0.21 8.12
C ALA A 12 -1.40 -1.28 8.37
N GLY A 13 -2.61 -1.76 8.05
CA GLY A 13 -2.99 -3.17 8.15
C GLY A 13 -2.13 -4.07 7.27
N ILE A 14 -1.91 -3.66 6.01
CA ILE A 14 -1.00 -4.38 5.10
C ILE A 14 0.42 -4.41 5.66
N GLY A 15 0.92 -3.29 6.21
CA GLY A 15 2.22 -3.20 6.85
C GLY A 15 2.39 -4.19 8.03
N ILE A 16 1.36 -4.32 8.89
CA ILE A 16 1.36 -5.28 10.00
C ILE A 16 1.46 -6.72 9.48
N VAL A 17 0.67 -7.07 8.47
CA VAL A 17 0.70 -8.42 7.87
C VAL A 17 2.07 -8.73 7.27
N ILE A 18 2.66 -7.80 6.52
CA ILE A 18 4.01 -7.95 5.95
C ILE A 18 5.05 -8.15 7.07
N ALA A 19 5.00 -7.35 8.14
CA ALA A 19 5.93 -7.44 9.25
C ALA A 19 5.81 -8.78 9.99
N MET A 20 4.58 -9.29 10.16
CA MET A 20 4.34 -10.63 10.71
C MET A 20 4.96 -11.71 9.84
N ILE A 21 4.71 -11.67 8.52
CA ILE A 21 5.25 -12.67 7.57
C ILE A 21 6.79 -12.61 7.56
N HIS A 22 7.38 -11.41 7.52
CA HIS A 22 8.82 -11.22 7.61
C HIS A 22 9.40 -11.86 8.89
N THR A 23 8.77 -11.58 10.04
CA THR A 23 9.21 -12.13 11.34
C THR A 23 9.15 -13.65 11.35
N VAL A 24 8.07 -14.23 10.83
CA VAL A 24 7.90 -15.69 10.73
C VAL A 24 8.94 -16.31 9.78
N LEU A 25 9.17 -15.74 8.60
CA LEU A 25 10.20 -16.20 7.66
C LEU A 25 11.60 -16.15 8.26
N LYS A 26 11.92 -15.07 8.98
CA LYS A 26 13.18 -14.93 9.69
C LYS A 26 13.33 -16.01 10.78
N GLN A 27 12.29 -16.28 11.56
CA GLN A 27 12.30 -17.35 12.57
C GLN A 27 12.47 -18.75 11.96
N MET A 28 12.01 -18.96 10.72
CA MET A 28 12.23 -20.21 9.96
C MET A 28 13.62 -20.29 9.31
N GLY A 29 14.51 -19.31 9.53
CA GLY A 29 15.84 -19.26 8.91
C GLY A 29 15.82 -18.89 7.42
N LYS A 30 14.70 -18.39 6.89
CA LYS A 30 14.54 -17.97 5.49
C LYS A 30 14.66 -16.45 5.35
N GLU A 31 15.80 -15.91 5.75
CA GLU A 31 16.02 -14.45 5.81
C GLU A 31 15.97 -13.78 4.43
N ASP A 32 16.50 -14.42 3.38
CA ASP A 32 16.40 -13.91 2.01
C ASP A 32 14.94 -13.70 1.57
N MET A 33 14.09 -14.69 1.85
CA MET A 33 12.65 -14.60 1.54
C MET A 33 11.95 -13.53 2.37
N ALA A 34 12.36 -13.35 3.64
CA ALA A 34 11.81 -12.30 4.49
C ALA A 34 12.06 -10.91 3.86
N HIS A 35 13.28 -10.64 3.40
CA HIS A 35 13.61 -9.39 2.72
C HIS A 35 12.80 -9.17 1.44
N TRP A 36 12.62 -10.21 0.63
CA TRP A 36 11.77 -10.13 -0.57
C TRP A 36 10.32 -9.81 -0.24
N VAL A 37 9.76 -10.38 0.83
CA VAL A 37 8.39 -10.08 1.27
C VAL A 37 8.24 -8.60 1.65
N THR A 38 9.20 -8.04 2.38
CA THR A 38 9.16 -6.61 2.73
C THR A 38 9.22 -5.71 1.49
N LEU A 39 10.11 -6.04 0.54
CA LEU A 39 10.23 -5.30 -0.72
C LEU A 39 8.94 -5.36 -1.55
N ILE A 40 8.39 -6.55 -1.76
CA ILE A 40 7.14 -6.74 -2.50
C ILE A 40 5.99 -6.02 -1.79
N GLY A 41 5.91 -6.15 -0.48
CA GLY A 41 4.93 -5.47 0.35
C GLY A 41 4.98 -3.95 0.20
N PHE A 42 6.19 -3.38 0.18
CA PHE A 42 6.40 -1.95 -0.08
C PHE A 42 5.93 -1.55 -1.48
N VAL A 43 6.28 -2.33 -2.52
CA VAL A 43 5.84 -2.08 -3.90
C VAL A 43 4.32 -2.11 -4.03
N VAL A 44 3.64 -3.05 -3.34
CA VAL A 44 2.16 -3.12 -3.32
C VAL A 44 1.55 -1.84 -2.73
N VAL A 45 2.09 -1.35 -1.61
CA VAL A 45 1.63 -0.09 -1.00
C VAL A 45 1.83 1.09 -1.95
N LEU A 46 2.99 1.18 -2.62
CA LEU A 46 3.23 2.22 -3.62
C LEU A 46 2.21 2.14 -4.77
N PHE A 47 1.88 0.95 -5.25
CA PHE A 47 0.85 0.77 -6.28
C PHE A 47 -0.53 1.26 -5.83
N MET A 48 -0.90 1.06 -4.56
CA MET A 48 -2.13 1.62 -4.02
C MET A 48 -2.14 3.14 -4.05
N VAL A 49 -1.04 3.77 -3.63
CA VAL A 49 -0.91 5.24 -3.66
C VAL A 49 -1.00 5.76 -5.10
N VAL A 50 -0.34 5.10 -6.06
CA VAL A 50 -0.41 5.48 -7.49
C VAL A 50 -1.85 5.39 -8.03
N ARG A 51 -2.62 4.37 -7.63
CA ARG A 51 -4.04 4.25 -8.01
C ARG A 51 -4.89 5.40 -7.46
N MET A 52 -4.69 5.75 -6.19
CA MET A 52 -5.39 6.90 -5.57
C MET A 52 -5.05 8.20 -6.30
N LEU A 53 -3.78 8.40 -6.67
CA LEU A 53 -3.38 9.56 -7.47
C LEU A 53 -4.04 9.54 -8.85
N ASN A 54 -4.11 8.38 -9.51
CA ASN A 54 -4.79 8.27 -10.80
C ASN A 54 -6.28 8.61 -10.69
N GLU A 55 -6.98 8.14 -9.65
CA GLU A 55 -8.38 8.51 -9.39
C GLU A 55 -8.55 10.02 -9.23
N LEU A 56 -7.69 10.66 -8.44
CA LEU A 56 -7.66 12.11 -8.30
C LEU A 56 -7.42 12.80 -9.65
N PHE A 57 -6.47 12.32 -10.45
CA PHE A 57 -6.24 12.87 -11.79
C PHE A 57 -7.44 12.69 -12.74
N GLN A 58 -8.18 11.58 -12.63
CA GLN A 58 -9.40 11.38 -13.41
C GLN A 58 -10.50 12.35 -12.96
N GLU A 59 -10.68 12.55 -11.65
CA GLU A 59 -11.63 13.54 -11.13
C GLU A 59 -11.33 14.95 -11.63
N ILE A 60 -10.06 15.36 -11.60
CA ILE A 60 -9.62 16.64 -12.19
C ILE A 60 -10.00 16.66 -13.68
N LYS A 61 -9.58 15.65 -14.46
CA LYS A 61 -9.90 15.60 -15.89
C LYS A 61 -11.40 15.70 -16.17
N THR A 62 -12.24 14.99 -15.41
CA THR A 62 -13.70 15.06 -15.53
C THR A 62 -14.19 16.49 -15.32
N ILE A 63 -13.79 17.16 -14.23
CA ILE A 63 -14.25 18.52 -13.94
C ILE A 63 -13.80 19.52 -15.02
N PHE A 64 -12.58 19.36 -15.53
CA PHE A 64 -11.99 20.32 -16.48
C PHE A 64 -12.29 20.01 -17.97
N LEU A 65 -12.70 18.78 -18.34
CA LEU A 65 -13.03 18.41 -19.73
C LEU A 65 -14.53 18.52 -20.09
N PHE A 66 -15.41 18.83 -19.13
CA PHE A 66 -16.84 19.09 -19.36
C PHE A 66 -17.19 20.58 -19.52
N GLN A 67 -16.24 21.40 -19.99
CA GLN A 67 -16.54 22.71 -20.61
C GLN A 67 -16.27 22.67 -22.12
#